data_AF-A0AB74HKW9-F1
#
_entry.id   AF-A0AB74HKW9-F1
#
_cell.length_a   1.000
_cell.length_b   1.000
_cell.length_c   1.000
_cell.angle_alpha   90.00
_cell.angle_beta   90.00
_cell.angle_gamma   90.00
#
_symmetry.space_group_name_H-M   'P 1'
#
loop_
_entity.id
_entity.type
_entity.pdbx_description
1 polymer ?
#
loop_
_entity_poly.entity_id
_entity_poly.type
_entity_poly.pdbx_seq_one_letter_code
_entity_poly.pdbx_strand_id
1 'polypeptide(L)'
;MVSIPGQVTFNYDFISDSNSISNKSARNVPTILSVEADFTIEINQEVYFQAELPILEFYKSLYRWKENLSSTSTPEFHYYSVEHADYDNGAIISMIPFSDKGRIKSIWAKLDVYNVFDLDYLVKSLLDLESSLKNDIENFYGIDMNKFIKHIPFTLAPDDNEYS
;
A
#
# COMPACT_ATOMS: atom_id res chain seq x y z
N MET A 1 -9.72 -9.83 -31.31
CA MET A 1 -10.26 -10.15 -29.97
C MET A 1 -10.12 -8.89 -29.14
N VAL A 2 -11.21 -8.38 -28.59
CA VAL A 2 -11.16 -7.23 -27.67
C VAL A 2 -10.74 -7.83 -26.33
N SER A 3 -9.46 -7.64 -25.93
CA SER A 3 -9.07 -7.94 -24.56
C SER A 3 -9.95 -7.11 -23.64
N ILE A 4 -10.68 -7.76 -22.74
CA ILE A 4 -11.28 -7.08 -21.61
C ILE A 4 -10.11 -6.35 -20.92
N PRO A 5 -10.19 -5.02 -20.71
CA PRO A 5 -9.12 -4.31 -20.01
C PRO A 5 -8.91 -5.00 -18.67
N GLY A 6 -7.65 -5.27 -18.32
CA GLY A 6 -7.35 -6.02 -17.12
C GLY A 6 -7.90 -5.31 -15.88
N GLN A 7 -8.43 -6.08 -14.93
CA GLN A 7 -8.92 -5.54 -13.66
C GLN A 7 -7.90 -5.82 -12.56
N VAL A 8 -7.61 -4.83 -11.73
CA VAL A 8 -6.92 -5.01 -10.45
C VAL A 8 -7.91 -4.83 -9.31
N THR A 9 -7.87 -5.73 -8.34
CA THR A 9 -8.67 -5.67 -7.11
C THR A 9 -7.75 -5.79 -5.90
N PHE A 10 -8.02 -4.99 -4.88
CA PHE A 10 -7.31 -5.00 -3.61
C PHE A 10 -8.28 -5.46 -2.52
N ASN A 11 -7.94 -6.53 -1.82
CA ASN A 11 -8.74 -7.07 -0.71
C ASN A 11 -7.89 -7.11 0.55
N TYR A 12 -8.51 -6.90 1.71
CA TYR A 12 -7.86 -7.01 2.99
C TYR A 12 -8.80 -7.50 4.09
N ASP A 13 -8.27 -8.32 4.98
CA ASP A 13 -8.96 -8.77 6.19
C ASP A 13 -8.09 -8.48 7.42
N PHE A 14 -8.60 -7.71 8.38
CA PHE A 14 -7.88 -7.41 9.62
C PHE A 14 -7.69 -8.67 10.46
N ILE A 15 -6.44 -9.00 10.79
CA ILE A 15 -6.09 -10.19 11.58
C ILE A 15 -5.98 -9.83 13.07
N SER A 16 -5.54 -8.60 13.38
CA SER A 16 -5.42 -8.12 14.76
C SER A 16 -6.78 -7.84 15.40
N ASP A 17 -6.90 -8.07 16.71
CA ASP A 17 -8.11 -7.76 17.47
C ASP A 17 -8.48 -6.27 17.37
N SER A 18 -9.77 -5.96 17.26
CA SER A 18 -10.28 -4.58 17.23
C SER A 18 -9.82 -3.69 18.41
N ASN A 19 -9.46 -4.28 19.55
CA ASN A 19 -8.97 -3.59 20.73
C ASN A 19 -7.44 -3.60 20.86
N SER A 20 -6.71 -4.16 19.88
CA SER A 20 -5.24 -4.22 19.88
C SER A 20 -4.59 -2.84 19.88
N ILE A 21 -5.29 -1.83 19.36
CA ILE A 21 -4.83 -0.45 19.30
C ILE A 21 -5.90 0.51 19.79
N SER A 22 -5.47 1.65 20.32
CA SER A 22 -6.36 2.74 20.72
C SER A 22 -5.65 4.06 20.52
N ASN A 23 -6.40 5.16 20.49
CA ASN A 23 -5.83 6.52 20.36
C ASN A 23 -4.70 6.86 21.38
N LYS A 24 -4.63 6.17 22.53
CA LYS A 24 -3.54 6.34 23.51
C LYS A 24 -2.22 5.74 23.04
N SER A 25 -2.29 4.74 22.16
CA SER A 25 -1.15 4.04 21.56
C SER A 25 -0.54 4.78 20.37
N ALA A 26 -1.01 5.98 20.04
CA ALA A 26 -0.58 6.73 18.86
C ALA A 26 0.93 7.00 18.75
N ARG A 27 1.68 6.89 19.85
CA ARG A 27 3.15 7.03 19.89
C ARG A 27 3.88 5.71 20.14
N ASN A 28 3.15 4.62 20.35
CA ASN A 28 3.72 3.31 20.64
C ASN A 28 3.96 2.57 19.33
N VAL A 29 5.16 2.74 18.78
CA VAL A 29 5.57 2.15 17.50
C VAL A 29 5.38 0.62 17.47
N PRO A 30 5.81 -0.16 18.48
CA PRO A 30 5.53 -1.60 18.52
C PRO A 30 4.05 -1.95 18.37
N THR A 31 3.15 -1.24 19.06
CA THR A 31 1.70 -1.46 18.93
C THR A 31 1.17 -1.07 17.56
N ILE A 32 1.75 -0.07 16.91
CA ILE A 32 1.37 0.33 15.55
C ILE A 32 1.75 -0.74 14.54
N LEU A 33 2.97 -1.31 14.66
CA LEU A 33 3.46 -2.33 13.75
C LEU A 33 2.74 -3.66 13.92
N SER A 34 2.27 -3.99 15.12
CA SER A 34 1.50 -5.22 15.37
C SER A 34 0.06 -5.22 14.82
N VAL A 35 -0.37 -4.14 14.16
CA VAL A 35 -1.68 -4.09 13.51
C VAL A 35 -1.52 -4.59 12.08
N GLU A 36 -2.06 -5.78 11.82
CA GLU A 36 -1.84 -6.55 10.61
C GLU A 36 -3.15 -6.88 9.90
N ALA A 37 -3.05 -7.05 8.58
CA ALA A 37 -4.12 -7.56 7.73
C ALA A 37 -3.58 -8.56 6.71
N ASP A 38 -4.35 -9.58 6.35
CA ASP A 38 -4.09 -10.40 5.16
C ASP A 38 -4.44 -9.54 3.95
N PHE A 39 -3.45 -9.12 3.17
CA PHE A 39 -3.63 -8.25 2.01
C PHE A 39 -3.45 -9.04 0.72
N THR A 40 -4.44 -8.97 -0.16
CA THR A 40 -4.44 -9.66 -1.45
C THR A 40 -4.56 -8.68 -2.61
N ILE A 41 -3.73 -8.86 -3.63
CA ILE A 41 -3.90 -8.21 -4.94
C ILE A 41 -4.33 -9.29 -5.93
N GLU A 42 -5.49 -9.10 -6.55
CA GLU A 42 -5.95 -9.92 -7.67
C GLU A 42 -5.79 -9.14 -8.97
N ILE A 43 -5.26 -9.81 -10.00
CA ILE A 43 -5.20 -9.29 -11.36
C ILE A 43 -5.98 -10.26 -12.24
N ASN A 44 -7.03 -9.78 -12.90
CA ASN A 44 -7.91 -10.61 -13.72
C ASN A 44 -8.46 -11.83 -12.97
N GLN A 45 -8.84 -11.63 -11.70
CA GLN A 45 -9.35 -12.68 -10.79
C GLN A 45 -8.33 -13.76 -10.40
N GLU A 46 -7.04 -13.57 -10.74
CA GLU A 46 -5.95 -14.43 -10.28
C GLU A 46 -5.19 -13.74 -9.15
N VAL A 47 -4.86 -14.50 -8.09
CA VAL A 47 -4.09 -14.00 -6.95
C VAL A 47 -2.66 -13.69 -7.39
N TYR A 48 -2.37 -12.41 -7.56
CA TYR A 48 -1.06 -11.90 -7.95
C TYR A 48 -0.13 -11.77 -6.74
N PHE A 49 -0.66 -11.27 -5.62
CA PHE A 49 0.06 -11.07 -4.36
C PHE A 49 -0.85 -11.45 -3.20
N GLN A 50 -0.29 -12.06 -2.16
CA GLN A 50 -0.98 -12.23 -0.88
C GLN A 50 0.05 -12.38 0.24
N ALA A 51 -0.07 -11.54 1.27
CA ALA A 51 0.77 -11.60 2.47
C ALA A 51 0.09 -10.86 3.64
N GLU A 52 0.50 -11.21 4.85
CA GLU A 52 0.20 -10.44 6.06
C GLU A 52 1.06 -9.17 6.05
N LEU A 53 0.43 -8.00 6.18
CA LEU A 53 1.11 -6.71 6.15
C LEU A 53 0.80 -5.89 7.41
N PRO A 54 1.79 -5.15 7.98
CA PRO A 54 1.54 -4.08 8.93
C PRO A 54 0.66 -2.98 8.30
N ILE A 55 -0.66 -3.07 8.48
CA ILE A 55 -1.64 -2.37 7.62
C ILE A 55 -1.59 -0.85 7.80
N LEU A 56 -1.21 -0.38 8.99
CA LEU A 56 -1.03 1.05 9.27
C LEU A 56 0.18 1.63 8.52
N GLU A 57 1.25 0.84 8.39
CA GLU A 57 2.44 1.20 7.62
C GLU A 57 2.13 1.25 6.13
N PHE A 58 1.46 0.22 5.61
CA PHE A 58 1.01 0.18 4.22
C PHE A 58 0.10 1.37 3.88
N TYR A 59 -0.88 1.67 4.75
CA TYR A 59 -1.72 2.86 4.62
C TYR A 59 -0.88 4.14 4.58
N LYS A 60 0.12 4.28 5.45
CA LYS A 60 0.98 5.48 5.45
C LYS A 60 1.72 5.64 4.13
N SER A 61 2.19 4.56 3.51
CA SER A 61 2.83 4.64 2.20
C SER A 61 1.87 5.15 1.12
N LEU A 62 0.62 4.67 1.11
CA LEU A 62 -0.42 5.20 0.20
C LEU A 62 -0.72 6.67 0.47
N TYR A 63 -0.88 7.04 1.74
CA TYR A 63 -1.12 8.41 2.17
C TYR A 63 -0.02 9.35 1.68
N ARG A 64 1.26 8.97 1.85
CA ARG A 64 2.41 9.76 1.38
C ARG A 64 2.48 9.85 -0.13
N TRP A 65 2.25 8.76 -0.83
CA TRP A 65 2.21 8.76 -2.28
C TRP A 65 1.11 9.69 -2.82
N LYS A 66 -0.09 9.66 -2.22
CA LYS A 66 -1.19 10.58 -2.54
C LYS A 66 -0.78 12.05 -2.36
N GLU A 67 -0.05 12.40 -1.29
CA GLU A 67 0.43 13.77 -1.07
C GLU A 67 1.39 14.27 -2.16
N ASN A 68 2.05 13.36 -2.87
CA ASN A 68 3.01 13.68 -3.94
C ASN A 68 2.39 13.65 -5.35
N LEU A 69 1.09 13.34 -5.48
CA LEU A 69 0.41 13.40 -6.78
C LEU A 69 0.31 14.86 -7.25
N SER A 70 0.58 15.09 -8.54
CA SER A 70 0.42 16.39 -9.18
C SER A 70 -0.37 16.28 -10.48
N SER A 71 -0.88 17.39 -10.99
CA SER A 71 -1.53 17.42 -12.30
C SER A 71 -0.58 17.16 -13.46
N THR A 72 0.73 17.23 -13.24
CA THR A 72 1.76 17.13 -14.27
C THR A 72 2.57 15.83 -14.22
N SER A 73 2.49 15.10 -13.11
CA SER A 73 3.25 13.86 -12.93
C SER A 73 2.59 12.95 -11.90
N THR A 74 2.60 11.66 -12.21
CA THR A 74 2.31 10.59 -11.25
C THR A 74 3.64 9.99 -10.82
N PRO A 75 4.09 10.15 -9.56
CA PRO A 75 5.26 9.45 -9.05
C PRO A 75 5.01 7.95 -8.91
N GLU A 76 6.11 7.19 -8.91
CA GLU A 76 6.06 5.78 -8.56
C GLU A 76 5.53 5.61 -7.13
N PHE A 77 4.70 4.60 -6.92
CA PHE A 77 4.32 4.16 -5.59
C PHE A 77 5.25 3.03 -5.17
N HIS A 78 5.77 3.09 -3.95
CA HIS A 78 6.51 1.99 -3.33
C HIS A 78 6.04 1.77 -1.90
N TYR A 79 5.88 0.50 -1.56
CA TYR A 79 5.71 0.05 -0.19
C TYR A 79 6.87 -0.88 0.20
N TYR A 80 7.50 -0.51 1.31
CA TYR A 80 8.49 -1.30 2.01
C TYR A 80 8.03 -1.49 3.45
N SER A 81 8.40 -2.61 4.05
CA SER A 81 8.16 -2.84 5.48
C SER A 81 9.42 -2.66 6.29
N VAL A 82 9.33 -2.01 7.45
CA VAL A 82 10.47 -1.90 8.38
C VAL A 82 10.92 -3.26 8.91
N GLU A 83 10.01 -4.24 8.99
CA GLU A 83 10.31 -5.59 9.48
C GLU A 83 10.97 -6.44 8.40
N HIS A 84 10.72 -6.11 7.13
CA HIS A 84 11.31 -6.75 5.96
C HIS A 84 12.31 -5.81 5.30
N ALA A 85 13.41 -5.54 6.01
CA ALA A 85 14.49 -4.63 5.62
C ALA A 85 15.40 -5.16 4.48
N ASP A 86 14.98 -6.18 3.73
CA ASP A 86 15.76 -6.74 2.62
C ASP A 86 15.50 -5.94 1.33
N TYR A 87 15.86 -4.66 1.38
CA TYR A 87 15.65 -3.66 0.31
C TYR A 87 16.36 -4.01 -1.00
N ASP A 88 17.35 -4.92 -0.95
CA ASP A 88 18.14 -5.37 -2.09
C ASP A 88 17.27 -6.00 -3.18
N ASN A 89 16.10 -6.53 -2.80
CA ASN A 89 15.16 -7.14 -3.74
C ASN A 89 14.13 -6.15 -4.31
N GLY A 90 14.00 -4.95 -3.74
CA GLY A 90 13.05 -3.91 -4.14
C GLY A 90 11.79 -3.82 -3.26
N ALA A 91 10.81 -3.02 -3.70
CA ALA A 91 9.58 -2.77 -2.94
C ALA A 91 8.66 -4.01 -2.88
N ILE A 92 8.05 -4.26 -1.71
CA ILE A 92 7.07 -5.32 -1.50
C ILE A 92 5.92 -5.17 -2.48
N ILE A 93 5.39 -3.95 -2.62
CA ILE A 93 4.38 -3.59 -3.62
C ILE A 93 4.82 -2.27 -4.25
N SER A 94 4.67 -2.15 -5.56
CA SER A 94 4.89 -0.89 -6.28
C SER A 94 3.91 -0.70 -7.42
N MET A 95 3.66 0.57 -7.76
CA MET A 95 3.01 0.97 -9.01
C MET A 95 3.99 1.85 -9.79
N ILE A 96 4.33 1.39 -10.99
CA ILE A 96 5.34 2.02 -11.86
C ILE A 96 4.62 2.66 -13.06
N PRO A 97 4.49 3.99 -13.11
CA PRO A 97 3.91 4.71 -14.24
C PRO A 97 4.89 4.80 -15.43
N PHE A 98 4.36 4.74 -16.64
CA PHE A 98 5.10 4.98 -17.89
C PHE A 98 4.15 5.38 -19.02
N SER A 99 4.38 6.54 -19.64
CA SER A 99 3.45 7.13 -20.62
C SER A 99 2.06 7.32 -20.00
N ASP A 100 1.03 6.81 -20.66
CA ASP A 100 -0.39 6.74 -20.31
C ASP A 100 -0.75 5.46 -19.56
N LYS A 101 0.25 4.69 -19.14
CA LYS A 101 0.08 3.38 -18.50
C LYS A 101 0.79 3.31 -17.17
N GLY A 102 0.45 2.30 -16.40
CA GLY A 102 1.23 1.89 -15.24
C GLY A 102 1.22 0.38 -15.09
N ARG A 103 2.07 -0.13 -14.20
CA ARG A 103 2.04 -1.54 -13.82
C ARG A 103 2.19 -1.74 -12.32
N ILE A 104 1.51 -2.76 -11.80
CA ILE A 104 1.68 -3.21 -10.42
C ILE A 104 2.79 -4.26 -10.37
N LYS A 105 3.79 -4.07 -9.50
CA LYS A 105 4.86 -5.04 -9.27
C LYS A 105 4.93 -5.43 -7.81
N SER A 106 5.33 -6.67 -7.55
CA SER A 106 5.70 -7.14 -6.23
C SER A 106 6.90 -8.07 -6.30
N ILE A 107 7.80 -7.98 -5.33
CA ILE A 107 8.89 -8.95 -5.14
C ILE A 107 8.39 -10.30 -4.61
N TRP A 108 7.15 -10.35 -4.10
CA TRP A 108 6.47 -11.56 -3.65
C TRP A 108 5.31 -11.96 -4.58
N ALA A 109 5.37 -11.52 -5.84
CA ALA A 109 4.39 -11.91 -6.84
C ALA A 109 4.34 -13.43 -6.99
N LYS A 110 3.14 -14.02 -6.91
CA LYS A 110 2.92 -15.47 -7.06
C LYS A 110 2.88 -15.90 -8.52
N LEU A 111 2.55 -14.99 -9.42
CA LEU A 111 2.32 -15.26 -10.84
C LEU A 111 2.97 -14.18 -11.72
N ASP A 112 3.43 -14.61 -12.89
CA ASP A 112 3.84 -13.70 -13.97
C ASP A 112 2.63 -13.44 -14.87
N VAL A 113 1.86 -12.40 -14.54
CA VAL A 113 0.63 -12.01 -15.24
C VAL A 113 0.81 -10.66 -15.94
N TYR A 114 0.00 -10.41 -16.98
CA TYR A 114 -0.07 -9.10 -17.61
C TYR A 114 -0.62 -8.08 -16.61
N ASN A 115 0.28 -7.28 -16.06
CA ASN A 115 0.04 -6.34 -14.98
C ASN A 115 0.10 -4.87 -15.44
N VAL A 116 -0.13 -4.63 -16.74
CA VAL A 116 -0.10 -3.29 -17.33
C VAL A 116 -1.52 -2.79 -17.53
N PHE A 117 -1.78 -1.57 -17.07
CA PHE A 117 -3.11 -0.97 -17.07
C PHE A 117 -3.03 0.49 -17.52
N ASP A 118 -4.19 1.08 -17.80
CA ASP A 118 -4.34 2.53 -17.92
C ASP A 118 -3.89 3.23 -16.63
N LEU A 119 -3.12 4.31 -16.75
CA LEU A 119 -2.54 4.98 -15.59
C LEU A 119 -3.60 5.63 -14.71
N ASP A 120 -4.58 6.31 -15.31
CA ASP A 120 -5.65 6.98 -14.58
C ASP A 120 -6.49 5.97 -13.79
N TYR A 121 -6.74 4.80 -14.38
CA TYR A 121 -7.39 3.68 -13.70
C TYR A 121 -6.59 3.18 -12.49
N LEU A 122 -5.27 3.00 -12.61
CA LEU A 122 -4.44 2.56 -11.48
C LEU A 122 -4.37 3.60 -10.37
N VAL A 123 -4.17 4.86 -10.73
CA VAL A 123 -4.12 5.96 -9.76
C VAL A 123 -5.43 6.02 -8.99
N LYS A 124 -6.57 5.94 -9.69
CA LYS A 124 -7.88 5.90 -9.06
C LYS A 124 -8.02 4.68 -8.13
N SER A 125 -7.61 3.50 -8.56
CA SER A 125 -7.73 2.27 -7.77
C SER A 125 -6.92 2.35 -6.46
N LEU A 126 -5.73 2.96 -6.49
CA LEU A 126 -4.90 3.17 -5.28
C LEU A 126 -5.45 4.27 -4.37
N LEU A 127 -6.05 5.33 -4.93
CA LEU A 127 -6.74 6.37 -4.15
C LEU A 127 -7.99 5.82 -3.46
N ASP A 128 -8.76 4.99 -4.16
CA ASP A 128 -9.94 4.31 -3.61
C ASP A 128 -9.52 3.34 -2.49
N LEU A 129 -8.40 2.62 -2.66
CA LEU A 129 -7.81 1.77 -1.62
C LEU A 129 -7.39 2.58 -0.39
N GLU A 130 -6.65 3.68 -0.56
CA GLU A 130 -6.23 4.54 0.56
C GLU A 130 -7.42 5.08 1.35
N SER A 131 -8.46 5.54 0.65
CA SER A 131 -9.65 6.06 1.30
C SER A 131 -10.44 4.98 2.03
N SER A 132 -10.54 3.79 1.44
CA SER A 132 -11.25 2.66 2.05
C SER A 132 -10.51 2.16 3.30
N LEU A 133 -9.20 1.96 3.19
CA LEU A 133 -8.35 1.57 4.32
C LEU A 133 -8.46 2.56 5.47
N LYS A 134 -8.42 3.88 5.21
CA LYS A 134 -8.58 4.87 6.26
C LYS A 134 -9.89 4.66 7.02
N ASN A 135 -11.00 4.63 6.30
CA ASN A 135 -12.32 4.53 6.91
C ASN A 135 -12.47 3.22 7.68
N ASP A 136 -12.02 2.11 7.11
CA ASP A 136 -12.16 0.79 7.71
C ASP A 136 -11.27 0.63 8.94
N ILE A 137 -10.04 1.15 8.92
CA ILE A 137 -9.15 1.17 10.10
C ILE A 137 -9.77 2.02 11.22
N GLU A 138 -10.24 3.23 10.91
CA GLU A 138 -10.85 4.12 11.92
C GLU A 138 -12.09 3.48 12.54
N ASN A 139 -12.93 2.84 11.73
CA ASN A 139 -14.16 2.18 12.18
C ASN A 139 -13.88 0.89 12.96
N PHE A 140 -12.98 0.03 12.47
CA PHE A 140 -12.72 -1.28 13.08
C PHE A 140 -12.00 -1.17 14.42
N TYR A 141 -10.99 -0.30 14.51
CA TYR A 141 -10.19 -0.12 15.73
C TYR A 141 -10.65 1.04 16.63
N GLY A 142 -11.61 1.86 16.17
CA GLY A 142 -12.08 3.02 16.93
C GLY A 142 -10.99 4.09 17.15
N ILE A 143 -10.11 4.28 16.16
CA ILE A 143 -8.99 5.23 16.21
C ILE A 143 -9.19 6.42 15.26
N ASP A 144 -8.41 7.48 15.45
CA ASP A 144 -8.31 8.62 14.52
C ASP A 144 -6.95 8.59 13.83
N MET A 145 -6.92 8.28 12.54
CA MET A 145 -5.67 8.05 11.80
C MET A 145 -4.77 9.28 11.77
N ASN A 146 -5.32 10.49 11.91
CA ASN A 146 -4.52 11.72 11.95
C ASN A 146 -3.61 11.78 13.19
N LYS A 147 -3.96 11.09 14.27
CA LYS A 147 -3.11 11.00 15.48
C LYS A 147 -1.92 10.06 15.28
N PHE A 148 -2.07 9.06 14.41
CA PHE A 148 -1.07 8.02 14.19
C PHE A 148 -0.10 8.36 13.06
N ILE A 149 -0.55 9.06 12.01
CA ILE A 149 0.24 9.24 10.77
C ILE A 149 1.68 9.73 10.98
N LYS A 150 1.91 10.58 11.98
CA LYS A 150 3.23 11.13 12.32
C LYS A 150 4.17 10.12 12.99
N HIS A 151 3.62 9.06 13.58
CA HIS A 151 4.33 8.10 14.40
C HIS A 151 4.40 6.69 13.80
N ILE A 152 3.58 6.39 12.79
CA ILE A 152 3.72 5.16 12.00
C ILE A 152 5.10 5.19 11.33
N PRO A 153 5.92 4.12 11.42
CA PRO A 153 7.17 4.04 10.68
C PRO A 153 6.97 4.16 9.18
N PHE A 154 7.99 4.65 8.46
CA PHE A 154 7.91 4.80 7.01
C PHE A 154 9.32 4.76 6.44
N THR A 155 9.52 3.88 5.47
CA THR A 155 10.79 3.76 4.76
C THR A 155 10.64 4.33 3.36
N LEU A 156 11.54 5.26 3.01
CA LEU A 156 11.72 5.74 1.64
C LEU A 156 12.52 4.74 0.81
N ALA A 157 12.45 4.85 -0.52
CA ALA A 157 13.33 4.07 -1.39
C ALA A 157 14.81 4.32 -1.03
N PRO A 158 15.71 3.33 -1.17
CA PRO A 158 17.12 3.47 -0.81
C PRO A 158 17.84 4.68 -1.44
N ASP A 159 17.40 5.13 -2.62
CA ASP A 159 18.00 6.26 -3.35
C ASP A 159 17.59 7.65 -2.83
N ASP A 160 16.59 7.76 -1.94
CA ASP A 160 16.18 9.07 -1.37
C ASP A 160 17.08 9.54 -0.20
N ASN A 161 18.01 8.69 0.25
CA ASN A 161 18.89 8.98 1.40
C ASN A 161 20.26 9.58 1.03
N GLU A 162 20.58 9.79 -0.26
CA GLU A 162 21.90 10.35 -0.64
C GLU A 162 21.99 11.89 -0.59
N TYR A 163 20.90 12.61 -0.28
CA TYR A 163 20.94 14.07 -0.14
C TYR A 163 20.02 14.59 0.97
N SER A 164 20.47 14.54 2.22
CA SER A 164 19.94 15.35 3.32
C SER A 164 21.07 15.88 4.21
#